data_AF-W7C561-F1
#
_entry.id   AF-W7C561-F1
#
_cell.length_a   1.000
_cell.length_b   1.000
_cell.length_c   1.000
_cell.angle_alpha   90.00
_cell.angle_beta   90.00
_cell.angle_gamma   90.00
#
_symmetry.space_group_name_H-M   'P 1'
#
loop_
_entity.id
_entity.type
_entity.pdbx_description
1 polymer ?
#
loop_
_entity_poly.entity_id
_entity_poly.type
_entity_poly.pdbx_seq_one_letter_code
_entity_poly.pdbx_strand_id
1 'polypeptide(L)'
;MYILTGHNNHITIENQSGQHFQLNGELIRGGFIADPTSIQNWHKANEITPISQLEKDQIMTQIMQQTIHSPFKILFAEPGI
;
A
#
# COMPACT_ATOMS: atom_id res chain seq x y z
N MET A 1 10.21 -4.47 -5.90
CA MET A 1 10.44 -4.28 -4.45
C MET A 1 10.00 -2.88 -4.10
N TYR A 2 9.11 -2.74 -3.12
CA TYR A 2 8.59 -1.47 -2.63
C TYR A 2 9.20 -1.13 -1.28
N ILE A 3 9.31 0.16 -0.97
CA ILE A 3 9.65 0.67 0.35
C ILE A 3 8.36 1.07 1.05
N LEU A 4 8.17 0.60 2.28
CA LEU A 4 7.00 0.88 3.11
C LEU A 4 7.41 1.75 4.29
N THR A 5 6.89 2.98 4.34
CA THR A 5 7.15 3.90 5.46
C THR A 5 5.86 4.18 6.21
N GLY A 6 5.80 3.75 7.47
CA GLY A 6 4.64 3.97 8.34
C GLY A 6 4.59 5.40 8.87
N HIS A 7 3.41 6.01 8.81
CA HIS A 7 3.08 7.29 9.43
C HIS A 7 1.92 7.12 10.41
N ASN A 8 1.58 8.18 11.15
CA ASN A 8 0.56 8.14 12.20
C ASN A 8 -0.82 7.67 11.69
N ASN A 9 -1.15 7.90 10.41
CA ASN A 9 -2.47 7.63 9.85
C ASN A 9 -2.46 6.97 8.45
N HIS A 10 -1.31 6.63 7.89
CA HIS A 10 -1.18 5.99 6.57
C HIS A 10 0.18 5.30 6.43
N ILE A 11 0.33 4.52 5.36
CA ILE A 11 1.63 3.97 4.93
C ILE A 11 1.97 4.57 3.58
N THR A 12 3.15 5.18 3.44
CA THR A 12 3.67 5.61 2.14
C THR A 12 4.32 4.42 1.46
N ILE A 13 3.87 4.11 0.24
CA ILE A 13 4.44 3.06 -0.61
C ILE A 13 5.24 3.73 -1.71
N GLU A 14 6.53 3.42 -1.80
CA GLU A 14 7.42 3.95 -2.85
C GLU A 14 7.97 2.80 -3.73
N ASN A 15 7.99 3.01 -5.04
CA ASN A 15 8.60 2.08 -6.00
C ASN A 15 10.04 2.50 -6.38
N GLN A 16 10.75 1.62 -7.09
CA GLN A 16 12.15 1.85 -7.47
C GLN A 16 12.36 3.06 -8.40
N SER A 17 11.31 3.53 -9.06
CA SER A 17 11.35 4.71 -9.91
C SER A 17 11.16 6.02 -9.12
N GLY A 18 11.04 5.94 -7.78
CA GLY A 18 10.76 7.08 -6.91
C GLY A 18 9.32 7.60 -7.03
N GLN A 19 8.40 6.79 -7.55
CA GLN A 19 6.98 7.10 -7.51
C GLN A 19 6.39 6.58 -6.21
N HIS A 20 5.41 7.30 -5.66
CA HIS A 20 4.76 6.90 -4.41
C HIS A 20 3.25 7.06 -4.44
N PHE A 21 2.57 6.38 -3.53
CA PHE A 21 1.18 6.66 -3.17
C PHE A 21 0.98 6.48 -1.66
N GLN A 22 -0.09 7.07 -1.12
CA GLN A 22 -0.48 6.90 0.27
C GLN A 22 -1.48 5.75 0.39
N LEU A 23 -1.13 4.73 1.14
CA LEU A 23 -2.02 3.64 1.51
C LEU A 23 -2.74 4.00 2.80
N ASN A 24 -4.00 4.43 2.68
CA ASN A 24 -4.84 4.73 3.83
C ASN A 24 -5.37 3.43 4.46
N GLY A 25 -5.85 3.54 5.69
CA GLY A 25 -6.36 2.40 6.43
C GLY A 25 -6.44 2.66 7.92
N GLU A 26 -6.66 1.59 8.68
CA GLU A 26 -6.79 1.63 10.13
C GLU A 26 -5.63 0.89 10.80
N LEU A 27 -4.97 1.55 11.76
CA LEU A 27 -3.97 0.91 12.61
C LEU A 27 -4.67 0.05 13.66
N ILE A 28 -4.32 -1.23 13.69
CA ILE A 28 -4.83 -2.19 14.67
C ILE A 28 -3.69 -2.74 15.54
N ARG A 29 -4.02 -3.44 16.61
CA ARG A 29 -3.01 -4.11 17.43
C ARG A 29 -2.27 -5.16 16.61
N GLY A 30 -0.98 -4.91 16.34
CA GLY A 30 -0.11 -5.82 15.60
C GLY A 30 -0.26 -5.76 14.07
N GLY A 31 -0.88 -4.70 13.52
CA GLY A 31 -0.97 -4.57 12.08
C GLY A 31 -1.70 -3.32 11.59
N PHE A 32 -2.02 -3.33 10.29
CA PHE A 32 -2.71 -2.25 9.59
C PHE A 32 -3.71 -2.86 8.60
N ILE A 33 -4.96 -2.43 8.67
CA ILE A 33 -6.02 -2.79 7.71
C ILE A 33 -6.04 -1.70 6.65
N ALA A 34 -5.40 -1.97 5.52
CA ALA A 34 -5.28 -1.07 4.38
C ALA A 34 -6.57 -1.04 3.55
N ASP A 35 -6.96 0.15 3.12
CA ASP A 35 -8.01 0.38 2.15
C ASP A 35 -7.45 0.17 0.73
N PRO A 36 -7.86 -0.90 0.01
CA PRO A 36 -7.35 -1.17 -1.34
C PRO A 36 -7.75 -0.07 -2.34
N THR A 37 -8.79 0.72 -2.06
CA THR A 37 -9.19 1.82 -2.93
C THR A 37 -8.18 2.96 -2.93
N SER A 38 -7.25 3.01 -1.97
CA SER A 38 -6.15 3.99 -1.94
C SER A 38 -5.09 3.74 -3.03
N ILE A 39 -5.02 2.53 -3.59
CA ILE A 39 -4.09 2.19 -4.67
C ILE A 39 -4.69 2.68 -5.98
N GLN A 40 -4.53 3.97 -6.29
CA GLN A 40 -5.12 4.58 -7.49
C GLN A 40 -4.08 5.13 -8.46
N ASN A 41 -3.16 5.96 -7.96
CA ASN A 41 -2.21 6.67 -8.79
C ASN A 41 -0.85 6.70 -8.12
N TRP A 42 0.18 6.53 -8.93
CA TRP A 42 1.54 6.90 -8.60
C TRP A 42 1.70 8.42 -8.71
N HIS A 43 2.35 9.01 -7.71
CA HIS A 43 2.73 10.41 -7.67
C HIS A 43 4.25 10.55 -7.77
N LYS A 44 4.73 11.46 -8.61
CA LYS A 44 6.15 11.82 -8.69
C LYS A 44 6.31 13.27 -9.15
N ALA A 45 6.82 14.14 -8.27
CA ALA A 45 6.93 15.57 -8.54
C ALA A 45 5.61 16.17 -9.07
N ASN A 46 5.51 16.43 -10.38
CA ASN A 46 4.34 16.99 -11.04
C ASN A 46 3.60 15.98 -11.94
N GLU A 47 3.94 14.70 -11.85
CA GLU A 47 3.37 13.62 -12.65
C GLU A 47 2.46 12.74 -11.80
N ILE A 48 1.29 12.42 -12.37
CA ILE A 48 0.33 11.47 -11.82
C ILE A 48 0.16 10.36 -12.85
N THR A 49 0.46 9.12 -12.47
CA THR A 49 0.32 7.95 -13.33
C THR A 49 -0.69 6.97 -12.73
N PRO A 50 -1.79 6.64 -13.43
CA PRO A 50 -2.75 5.66 -12.93
C PRO A 50 -2.13 4.28 -12.72
N ILE A 51 -2.50 3.62 -11.63
CA ILE A 51 -2.09 2.25 -11.32
C ILE A 51 -3.12 1.30 -11.94
N SER A 52 -2.66 0.45 -12.86
CA SER A 52 -3.52 -0.54 -13.52
C SER A 52 -4.01 -1.60 -12.53
N GLN A 53 -5.16 -2.23 -12.79
CA GLN A 53 -5.68 -3.28 -11.89
C GLN A 53 -4.66 -4.41 -11.65
N LEU A 54 -4.00 -4.87 -12.72
CA LEU A 54 -2.93 -5.88 -12.62
C LEU A 54 -1.81 -5.44 -11.68
N GLU A 55 -1.41 -4.17 -11.76
CA GLU A 55 -0.39 -3.61 -10.89
C GLU A 55 -0.87 -3.46 -9.45
N LYS A 56 -2.14 -3.10 -9.21
CA LYS A 56 -2.75 -3.08 -7.87
C LYS A 56 -2.64 -4.45 -7.21
N ASP A 57 -3.03 -5.50 -7.92
CA ASP A 57 -2.99 -6.88 -7.42
C ASP A 57 -1.55 -7.31 -7.08
N GLN A 58 -0.57 -6.91 -7.90
CA GLN A 58 0.85 -7.15 -7.66
C GLN A 58 1.37 -6.39 -6.43
N ILE A 59 0.99 -5.13 -6.26
CA ILE A 59 1.36 -4.30 -5.10
C ILE A 59 0.82 -4.95 -3.82
N MET A 60 -0.47 -5.27 -3.81
CA MET A 60 -1.13 -5.91 -2.66
C MET A 60 -0.43 -7.23 -2.30
N THR A 61 -0.18 -8.07 -3.30
CA THR A 61 0.51 -9.36 -3.12
C THR A 61 1.91 -9.17 -2.52
N GLN A 62 2.71 -8.25 -3.05
CA GLN A 62 4.06 -7.99 -2.54
C GLN A 62 4.05 -7.44 -1.11
N ILE A 63 3.12 -6.53 -0.77
CA ILE A 63 2.98 -5.98 0.57
C ILE A 63 2.63 -7.09 1.58
N MET A 64 1.69 -7.97 1.24
CA MET A 64 1.34 -9.11 2.08
C MET A 64 2.52 -10.06 2.27
N GLN A 65 3.25 -10.38 1.20
CA GLN A 65 4.44 -11.24 1.26
C GLN A 65 5.56 -10.64 2.11
N GLN A 66 5.81 -9.33 2.03
CA GLN A 66 6.83 -8.67 2.84
C GLN A 66 6.49 -8.66 4.34
N THR A 67 5.20 -8.61 4.67
CA THR A 67 4.74 -8.52 6.06
C THR A 67 4.32 -9.87 6.65
N ILE A 68 4.35 -10.96 5.88
CA ILE A 68 3.87 -12.29 6.34
C ILE A 68 4.67 -12.86 7.53
N HIS A 69 5.98 -12.58 7.57
CA HIS A 69 6.88 -12.99 8.65
C HIS A 69 7.16 -11.86 9.66
N SER A 70 6.52 -10.70 9.47
CA SER A 70 6.62 -9.57 10.39
C SER A 70 5.63 -9.74 11.55
N PRO A 71 5.99 -9.33 12.78
CA PRO A 71 5.03 -9.21 13.87
C PRO A 71 3.98 -8.11 13.60
N PHE A 72 4.27 -7.21 12.65
CA PHE A 72 3.36 -6.19 12.14
C PHE A 72 2.87 -6.57 10.74
N LYS A 73 1.58 -6.89 10.60
CA LYS A 73 0.99 -7.35 9.33
C LYS A 73 0.22 -6.24 8.63
N ILE A 74 0.29 -6.19 7.30
CA ILE A 74 -0.59 -5.35 6.49
C ILE A 74 -1.60 -6.27 5.80
N LEU A 75 -2.87 -6.05 6.10
CA LEU A 75 -4.01 -6.75 5.51
C LEU A 75 -4.79 -5.76 4.66
N PHE A 76 -5.43 -6.21 3.59
CA PHE A 76 -6.32 -5.37 2.80
C PHE A 76 -7.77 -5.65 3.22
N ALA A 77 -8.55 -4.60 3.45
CA ALA A 77 -9.98 -4.72 3.70
C ALA A 77 -10.65 -5.44 2.53
N GLU A 78 -11.57 -6.35 2.84
CA GLU A 78 -12.41 -6.95 1.81
C GLU A 78 -13.29 -5.85 1.18
N PRO A 79 -13.54 -5.88 -0.13
CA PRO A 79 -14.55 -5.03 -0.72
C PRO A 79 -15.87 -5.30 0.00
N GLY A 80 -16.45 -4.28 0.65
CA GLY A 80 -17.75 -4.41 1.28
C GLY A 80 -18.77 -4.91 0.25
N ILE A 81 -19.48 -5.98 0.61
CA ILE A 81 -20.59 -6.54 -0.17
C ILE A 81 -21.72 -5.50 -0.29
#